data_AF-A0A1T2L1U7-F1
#
_entry.id   AF-A0A1T2L1U7-F1
#
_cell.length_a   1.000
_cell.length_b   1.000
_cell.length_c   1.000
_cell.angle_alpha   90.00
_cell.angle_beta   90.00
_cell.angle_gamma   90.00
#
_symmetry.space_group_name_H-M   'P 1'
#
loop_
_entity.id
_entity.type
_entity.pdbx_description
1 polymer ?
#
loop_
_entity_poly.entity_id
_entity_poly.type
_entity_poly.pdbx_seq_one_letter_code
_entity_poly.pdbx_strand_id
1 'polypeptide(L)' 'MNSVSEFFAMGGYALYVWGSFGVTAVLMIIEPLLVKKRRTDVLKRVSRIARLNAAEEKESA' A
#
# COMPACT_ATOMS: atom_id res chain seq x y z
N MET A 1 23.20 28.25 0.42
CA MET A 1 21.97 27.50 0.76
C MET A 1 20.82 27.90 -0.19
N ASN A 2 20.97 27.73 -1.51
CA ASN A 2 19.90 28.08 -2.48
C ASN A 2 19.62 26.99 -3.55
N SER A 3 20.22 25.80 -3.44
CA SER A 3 20.14 24.79 -4.49
C SER A 3 18.74 24.23 -4.72
N VAL A 4 17.93 24.05 -3.67
CA VAL A 4 16.57 23.49 -3.84
C VAL A 4 15.67 24.47 -4.60
N SER A 5 15.71 25.76 -4.27
CA SER A 5 14.94 26.78 -5.01
C SER A 5 15.44 26.98 -6.44
N GLU A 6 16.75 26.94 -6.71
CA GLU A 6 17.28 27.04 -8.09
C GLU A 6 16.90 25.83 -8.96
N PHE A 7 16.80 24.63 -8.37
CA PHE A 7 16.30 23.43 -9.05
C PHE A 7 14.81 23.53 -9.42
N PHE A 8 13.99 24.16 -8.58
CA PHE A 8 12.59 24.46 -8.92
C PHE A 8 12.45 25.68 -9.85
N ALA A 9 13.43 26.60 -9.84
CA ALA A 9 13.41 27.86 -10.58
C ALA A 9 14.07 27.81 -11.98
N MET A 10 14.58 26.66 -12.44
CA MET A 10 14.93 26.43 -13.86
C MET A 10 13.68 26.39 -14.75
N GLY A 11 13.00 27.53 -14.92
CA GLY A 11 12.07 27.78 -16.02
C GLY A 11 10.83 26.89 -16.10
N GLY A 12 10.32 26.34 -14.99
CA GLY A 12 9.03 25.63 -14.94
C GLY A 12 9.06 24.13 -15.29
N TYR A 13 10.20 23.58 -15.72
CA TYR A 13 10.31 22.15 -16.09
C TYR A 13 10.39 21.19 -14.89
N ALA A 14 10.88 21.68 -13.75
CA ALA A 14 11.03 20.85 -12.55
C ALA A 14 9.69 20.26 -12.07
N LEU A 15 8.60 21.02 -12.19
CA LEU A 15 7.25 20.56 -11.84
C LEU A 15 6.76 19.43 -12.75
N TYR A 16 7.13 19.43 -14.03
CA TYR A 16 6.79 18.33 -14.95
C TYR A 16 7.56 17.07 -14.64
N VAL A 17 8.88 17.16 -14.44
CA VAL A 17 9.72 16.00 -14.13
C VAL A 17 9.31 15.39 -12.79
N TRP A 18 9.28 16.20 -11.74
CA TRP A 18 8.90 15.73 -10.42
C TRP A 18 7.42 15.34 -10.34
N GLY A 19 6.55 15.97 -11.14
CA GLY A 19 5.15 15.56 -11.29
C GLY A 19 5.02 14.16 -11.86
N SER A 20 5.72 13.83 -12.96
CA SER A 20 5.69 12.48 -13.55
C SER A 20 6.28 11.42 -12.62
N PHE A 21 7.37 11.73 -11.92
CA PHE A 21 7.94 10.83 -10.90
C PHE A 21 6.98 10.65 -9.71
N GLY A 22 6.32 11.73 -9.27
CA GLY A 22 5.31 11.70 -8.21
C GLY A 22 4.10 10.85 -8.59
N VAL A 23 3.55 11.03 -9.81
CA VAL A 23 2.46 10.20 -10.34
C VAL A 23 2.88 8.74 -10.43
N THR A 24 4.09 8.46 -10.90
CA THR A 24 4.62 7.08 -10.97
C THR A 24 4.74 6.45 -9.58
N ALA A 25 5.27 7.19 -8.60
CA ALA A 25 5.36 6.73 -7.22
C ALA A 25 3.97 6.49 -6.61
N VAL A 26 3.01 7.38 -6.87
CA VAL A 26 1.61 7.22 -6.44
C VAL A 26 1.01 5.94 -7.02
N LEU A 27 1.16 5.69 -8.32
CA LEU A 27 0.67 4.47 -8.97
C LEU A 27 1.32 3.21 -8.39
N MET A 28 2.63 3.25 -8.14
CA MET A 28 3.37 2.14 -7.53
C MET A 28 2.91 1.86 -6.08
N ILE A 29 2.37 2.86 -5.37
CA ILE A 29 1.86 2.72 -4.00
C ILE A 29 0.38 2.28 -3.97
N ILE A 30 -0.43 2.67 -4.96
CA ILE A 30 -1.86 2.33 -5.02
C ILE A 30 -2.07 0.81 -5.05
N GLU A 31 -1.38 0.10 -5.94
CA GLU A 31 -1.49 -1.36 -6.08
C GLU A 31 -1.23 -2.11 -4.75
N PRO A 32 -0.09 -1.91 -4.05
CA PRO A 32 0.17 -2.59 -2.79
C PRO A 32 -0.76 -2.17 -1.65
N LEU A 33 -1.31 -0.94 -1.65
CA LEU A 33 -2.33 -0.53 -0.68
C LEU A 33 -3.63 -1.31 -0.85
N LEU A 34 -4.10 -1.48 -2.09
CA LEU A 34 -5.29 -2.29 -2.38
C LEU A 34 -5.04 -3.77 -2.02
N VAL A 35 -3.87 -4.31 -2.34
CA VAL A 35 -3.48 -5.68 -2.01
C VAL A 35 -3.37 -5.88 -0.49
N LYS A 36 -2.77 -4.93 0.25
CA LYS A 36 -2.69 -4.98 1.72
C LYS A 36 -4.07 -5.00 2.35
N LYS A 37 -5.00 -4.16 1.86
CA LYS A 37 -6.38 -4.14 2.35
C LYS A 37 -7.04 -5.51 2.19
N ARG A 38 -6.85 -6.14 1.02
CA ARG A 38 -7.41 -7.47 0.73
C ARG A 38 -6.76 -8.59 1.55
N ARG A 39 -5.45 -8.53 1.82
CA ARG A 39 -4.76 -9.50 2.68
C ARG A 39 -5.31 -9.50 4.12
N THR A 40 -5.61 -8.33 4.68
CA THR A 40 -6.16 -8.23 6.04
C THR A 40 -7.54 -8.91 6.14
N ASP A 41 -8.38 -8.79 5.11
CA ASP A 41 -9.69 -9.43 5.08
C ASP A 41 -9.60 -10.96 4.93
N VAL A 42 -8.65 -11.44 4.12
CA VAL A 42 -8.39 -12.88 3.97
C VAL A 42 -7.89 -13.48 5.29
N LEU A 43 -6.94 -12.83 5.97
CA LEU A 43 -6.41 -13.30 7.26
C LEU A 43 -7.49 -13.36 8.34
N LYS A 44 -8.42 -12.40 8.37
CA LYS A 44 -9.57 -12.42 9.29
C LYS A 44 -10.54 -13.57 9.00
N ARG A 45 -10.73 -13.94 7.74
CA ARG A 45 -11.57 -15.10 7.38
C ARG A 45 -10.90 -16.41 7.76
N VAL A 46 -9.62 -16.57 7.47
CA VAL A 46 -8.86 -17.78 7.81
C VAL A 46 -8.81 -18.00 9.33
N SER A 47 -8.57 -16.95 10.11
CA SER A 47 -8.53 -17.07 11.57
C SER A 47 -9.89 -17.44 12.19
N ARG A 48 -11.00 -17.01 11.58
CA ARG A 48 -12.35 -17.41 12.00
C ARG A 48 -12.61 -18.88 11.72
N ILE A 49 -12.25 -19.38 10.54
CA ILE A 49 -12.41 -20.80 10.17
C ILE A 49 -11.56 -21.68 11.09
N ALA A 50 -10.31 -21.31 11.35
CA ALA A 50 -9.43 -22.06 12.25
C ALA A 50 -10.00 -22.21 13.67
N ARG A 51 -10.72 -21.20 14.17
CA ARG A 51 -11.38 -21.26 15.50
C ARG A 51 -12.59 -22.18 15.53
N LEU A 52 -13.36 -22.25 14.44
CA LEU A 52 -14.52 -23.14 14.34
C LEU A 52 -14.06 -24.59 14.26
N ASN A 53 -13.06 -24.89 13.43
CA ASN A 53 -12.47 -26.23 13.34
C ASN A 53 -11.88 -26.68 14.69
N ALA A 54 -11.23 -25.78 15.44
CA ALA A 54 -10.70 -26.10 16.76
C ALA A 54 -11.78 -26.31 17.84
N ALA A 55 -13.01 -25.80 17.62
CA ALA A 55 -14.15 -26.08 18.50
C ALA A 55 -14.78 -27.43 18.16
N GLU A 56 -14.91 -27.77 16.87
CA GLU A 56 -15.39 -29.10 16.42
C GLU A 56 -14.45 -30.23 16.85
N GLU A 57 -13.13 -30.01 16.80
CA GLU A 57 -12.13 -30.98 17.24
C GLU A 57 -12.18 -31.23 18.76
N LYS A 58 -12.59 -30.22 19.56
CA LYS A 58 -12.80 -30.37 21.01
C LYS A 58 -14.14 -31.00 21.38
N GLU A 59 -15.14 -30.94 20.50
CA GLU A 59 -16.46 -31.52 20.74
C GLU A 59 -16.52 -33.00 20.33
N SER A 60 -15.63 -33.43 19.43
CA SER A 60 -15.47 -34.85 19.01
C SER A 60 -14.45 -35.66 19.82
N ALA A 61 -13.80 -35.08 20.83
CA ALA A 61 -12.79 -35.72 21.69
C ALA A 61 -13.26 -35.76 23.15
#